data_AF-A0A7S0F3Q7-F1
#
_entry.id   AF-A0A7S0F3Q7-F1
#
_cell.length_a   1.000
_cell.length_b   1.000
_cell.length_c   1.000
_cell.angle_alpha   90.00
_cell.angle_beta   90.00
_cell.angle_gamma   90.00
#
_symmetry.space_group_name_H-M   'P 1'
#
loop_
_entity.id
_entity.type
_entity.pdbx_description
1 polymer ?
#
loop_
_entity_poly.entity_id
_entity_poly.type
_entity_poly.pdbx_seq_one_letter_code
_entity_poly.pdbx_strand_id
1 'polypeptide(L)'
;TNNTLRAAKATQKQMRARRSELGGTVNASKQRIDYLRELLDTKKAEREANIEYGGGGESEIIDEEEYAYIQELKQTKFTYKEAHTEMRAATQAMESANSTADETRVELLAQFESWYSLSFSEEAENDAMNTSSMSVGELGQTKGDDMDDDEQFDQLQLDRVMAEEPDSLAFVNARKSVIKRGGANAARLRN
;
A
#
# COMPACT_ATOMS: atom_id res chain seq x y z
N THR A 1 7.41 1.68 16.56
CA THR A 1 7.56 1.62 15.10
C THR A 1 6.67 0.58 14.42
N ASN A 2 6.73 -0.73 14.72
CA ASN A 2 5.86 -1.68 14.00
C ASN A 2 4.35 -1.47 14.29
N ASN A 3 4.00 -1.21 15.56
CA ASN A 3 2.61 -0.93 15.96
C ASN A 3 2.06 0.36 15.35
N THR A 4 2.90 1.40 15.18
CA THR A 4 2.48 2.67 14.57
C THR A 4 2.20 2.49 13.07
N LEU A 5 3.03 1.72 12.35
CA LEU A 5 2.77 1.38 10.95
C LEU A 5 1.47 0.56 10.77
N ARG A 6 1.22 -0.39 11.67
CA ARG A 6 -0.02 -1.18 11.65
C ARG A 6 -1.25 -0.31 11.90
N ALA A 7 -1.19 0.58 12.90
CA ALA A 7 -2.25 1.52 13.19
C ALA A 7 -2.52 2.47 12.01
N ALA A 8 -1.47 3.05 11.42
CA ALA A 8 -1.59 3.93 10.26
C ALA A 8 -2.27 3.23 9.07
N LYS A 9 -1.88 1.98 8.76
CA LYS A 9 -2.52 1.17 7.71
C LYS A 9 -3.99 0.85 8.02
N ALA A 10 -4.33 0.58 9.29
CA ALA A 10 -5.70 0.36 9.70
C ALA A 10 -6.55 1.62 9.49
N THR A 11 -6.04 2.78 9.90
CA THR A 11 -6.67 4.09 9.67
C THR A 11 -6.85 4.37 8.18
N GLN A 12 -5.84 4.10 7.34
CA GLN A 12 -5.94 4.27 5.89
C GLN A 12 -7.10 3.45 5.30
N LYS A 13 -7.21 2.18 5.70
CA LYS A 13 -8.30 1.30 5.25
C LYS A 13 -9.67 1.81 5.69
N GLN A 14 -9.79 2.21 6.96
CA GLN A 14 -11.03 2.75 7.52
C GLN A 14 -11.45 4.04 6.81
N MET A 15 -10.53 4.99 6.67
CA MET A 15 -10.83 6.28 6.03
C MET A 15 -11.14 6.14 4.54
N ARG A 16 -10.54 5.17 3.85
CA ARG A 16 -10.90 4.85 2.46
C ARG A 16 -12.35 4.35 2.34
N ALA A 17 -12.76 3.43 3.21
CA ALA A 17 -14.13 2.94 3.22
C ALA A 17 -15.12 4.08 3.56
N ARG A 18 -14.81 4.87 4.60
CA ARG A 18 -15.65 6.00 5.01
C ARG A 18 -15.78 7.06 3.93
N ARG A 19 -14.69 7.41 3.24
CA ARG A 19 -14.72 8.35 2.11
C ARG A 19 -15.60 7.85 0.97
N SER A 20 -15.56 6.55 0.66
CA SER A 20 -16.39 5.95 -0.38
C SER A 20 -17.88 6.05 -0.05
N GLU A 21 -18.25 5.73 1.20
CA GLU A 21 -19.62 5.83 1.70
C GLU A 21 -20.12 7.28 1.62
N LEU A 22 -19.35 8.22 2.19
CA LEU A 22 -19.70 9.64 2.18
C LEU A 22 -19.79 10.21 0.76
N GLY A 23 -18.93 9.76 -0.17
CA GLY A 23 -19.03 10.12 -1.58
C GLY A 23 -20.35 9.68 -2.22
N GLY A 24 -20.84 8.49 -1.86
CA GLY A 24 -22.19 8.03 -2.24
C GLY A 24 -23.28 8.94 -1.70
N THR A 25 -23.24 9.25 -0.40
CA THR A 25 -24.21 10.13 0.26
C THR A 25 -24.22 11.54 -0.32
N VAL A 26 -23.04 12.10 -0.61
CA VAL A 26 -22.89 13.42 -1.24
C VAL A 26 -23.52 13.43 -2.63
N ASN A 27 -23.26 12.42 -3.46
CA ASN A 27 -23.82 12.34 -4.80
C ASN A 27 -25.34 12.13 -4.79
N ALA A 28 -25.83 11.23 -3.93
CA ALA A 28 -27.26 11.02 -3.75
C ALA A 28 -27.97 12.30 -3.26
N SER A 29 -27.36 13.02 -2.30
CA SER A 29 -27.92 14.27 -1.79
C SER A 29 -27.97 15.36 -2.87
N LYS A 30 -26.95 15.46 -3.74
CA LYS A 30 -26.97 16.40 -4.88
C LYS A 30 -28.14 16.11 -5.82
N GLN A 31 -28.26 14.86 -6.26
CA GLN A 31 -29.35 14.43 -7.14
C GLN A 31 -30.72 14.70 -6.50
N ARG A 32 -30.87 14.43 -5.20
CA ARG A 32 -32.11 14.69 -4.48
C ARG A 32 -32.40 16.19 -4.33
N ILE A 33 -31.39 17.02 -4.09
CA ILE A 33 -31.53 18.49 -4.04
C ILE A 33 -32.02 19.02 -5.40
N ASP A 34 -31.43 18.56 -6.50
CA ASP A 34 -31.80 19.02 -7.84
C ASP A 34 -33.22 18.58 -8.20
N TYR A 35 -33.58 17.33 -7.91
CA TYR A 35 -34.95 16.83 -8.06
C TYR A 35 -35.98 17.64 -7.24
N LEU A 36 -35.71 17.89 -5.95
CA LEU A 36 -36.63 18.63 -5.08
C LEU A 36 -36.78 20.10 -5.52
N ARG A 37 -35.73 20.70 -6.09
CA ARG A 37 -35.82 22.03 -6.69
C ARG A 37 -36.76 22.04 -7.89
N GLU A 38 -36.60 21.08 -8.78
CA GLU A 38 -37.47 20.95 -9.95
C GLU A 38 -38.93 20.76 -9.55
N LEU A 39 -39.21 19.90 -8.56
CA LEU A 39 -40.57 19.73 -8.04
C LEU A 39 -41.15 21.03 -7.47
N LEU A 40 -40.38 21.76 -6.66
CA LEU A 40 -40.83 23.03 -6.10
C LEU A 40 -41.07 24.09 -7.19
N ASP A 41 -40.23 24.13 -8.21
CA ASP A 41 -40.39 25.05 -9.35
C ASP A 41 -41.66 24.70 -10.15
N THR A 42 -41.97 23.42 -10.36
CA THR A 42 -43.22 22.99 -11.01
C THR A 42 -44.46 23.38 -10.20
N LYS A 43 -44.47 23.12 -8.90
CA LYS A 43 -45.57 23.50 -8.00
C LYS A 43 -45.80 25.01 -7.97
N LYS A 44 -44.71 25.78 -7.96
CA LYS A 44 -44.76 27.24 -8.03
C LYS A 44 -45.36 27.70 -9.35
N ALA A 45 -44.94 27.13 -10.48
CA ALA A 45 -45.49 27.47 -11.80
C ALA A 45 -46.98 27.11 -11.93
N GLU A 46 -47.40 25.95 -11.41
CA GLU A 46 -48.82 25.54 -11.36
C GLU A 46 -49.67 26.55 -10.57
N ARG A 47 -49.15 27.02 -9.42
CA ARG A 47 -49.83 28.03 -8.60
C ARG A 47 -49.95 29.36 -9.33
N GLU A 48 -48.86 29.83 -9.93
CA GLU A 48 -48.84 31.09 -10.69
C GLU A 48 -49.84 31.04 -11.86
N ALA A 49 -49.90 29.93 -12.59
CA ALA A 49 -50.89 29.72 -13.65
C ALA A 49 -52.33 29.72 -13.09
N ASN A 50 -52.59 29.05 -11.97
CA ASN A 50 -53.94 29.01 -11.40
C ASN A 50 -54.44 30.39 -10.93
N ILE A 51 -53.53 31.26 -10.47
CA ILE A 51 -53.82 32.66 -10.11
C ILE A 51 -54.13 33.48 -11.38
N GLU A 52 -53.35 33.32 -12.45
CA GLU A 52 -53.51 34.06 -13.70
C GLU A 52 -54.85 33.78 -14.41
N TYR A 53 -55.34 32.53 -14.37
CA TYR A 53 -56.55 32.10 -15.09
C TYR A 53 -57.85 32.16 -14.27
N GLY A 54 -57.88 32.92 -13.17
CA GLY A 54 -59.15 33.30 -12.51
C GLY A 54 -59.56 32.44 -11.30
N GLY A 55 -58.69 31.56 -10.82
CA GLY A 55 -58.83 31.00 -9.47
C GLY A 55 -58.48 32.10 -8.47
N GLY A 56 -59.47 32.78 -7.89
CA GLY A 56 -59.31 33.85 -6.89
C GLY A 56 -58.64 33.39 -5.60
N GLY A 57 -57.39 32.93 -5.69
CA GLY A 57 -56.61 32.29 -4.65
C GLY A 57 -55.74 33.29 -3.93
N GLU A 58 -55.82 33.23 -2.60
CA GLU A 58 -54.96 33.91 -1.65
C GLU A 58 -53.48 33.64 -1.98
N SER A 59 -52.74 34.71 -2.29
CA SER A 59 -51.45 34.75 -3.00
C SER A 59 -50.25 34.03 -2.31
N GLU A 60 -50.44 33.22 -1.28
CA GLU A 60 -49.29 32.75 -0.49
C GLU A 60 -49.47 31.40 0.22
N ILE A 61 -50.61 30.72 0.05
CA ILE A 61 -50.83 29.44 0.74
C ILE A 61 -50.10 28.32 -0.02
N ILE A 62 -49.04 27.82 0.61
CA ILE A 62 -48.30 26.61 0.21
C ILE A 62 -49.12 25.39 0.64
N ASP A 63 -49.29 24.41 -0.25
CA ASP A 63 -49.98 23.17 0.08
C ASP A 63 -49.11 22.25 0.98
N GLU A 64 -49.72 21.23 1.58
CA GLU A 64 -49.02 20.32 2.49
C GLU A 64 -47.87 19.57 1.78
N GLU A 65 -48.05 19.27 0.50
CA GLU A 65 -47.08 18.54 -0.32
C GLU A 65 -45.82 19.39 -0.60
N GLU A 66 -46.00 20.64 -1.00
CA GLU A 66 -44.93 21.60 -1.23
C GLU A 66 -44.19 21.93 0.08
N TYR A 67 -44.91 22.05 1.20
CA TYR A 67 -44.28 22.19 2.50
C TYR A 67 -43.39 20.98 2.84
N ALA A 68 -43.85 19.76 2.56
CA ALA A 68 -43.06 18.55 2.75
C ALA A 68 -41.78 18.57 1.89
N TYR A 69 -41.88 18.97 0.61
CA TYR A 69 -40.70 19.12 -0.27
C TYR A 69 -39.73 20.18 0.24
N ILE A 70 -40.20 21.30 0.79
CA ILE A 70 -39.35 22.33 1.40
C ILE A 70 -38.59 21.77 2.62
N GLN A 71 -39.27 21.04 3.51
CA GLN A 71 -38.63 20.43 4.67
C GLN A 71 -37.60 19.39 4.26
N GLU A 72 -37.96 18.54 3.29
CA GLU A 72 -37.04 17.54 2.77
C GLU A 72 -35.82 18.17 2.10
N LEU A 73 -36.01 19.26 1.34
CA LEU A 73 -34.91 19.97 0.70
C LEU A 73 -33.97 20.59 1.74
N LYS A 74 -34.51 21.15 2.82
CA LYS A 74 -33.73 21.67 3.94
C LYS A 74 -32.91 20.56 4.61
N GLN A 75 -33.54 19.42 4.91
CA GLN A 75 -32.87 18.27 5.51
C GLN A 75 -31.79 17.70 4.58
N THR A 76 -32.08 17.54 3.29
CA THR A 76 -31.14 17.01 2.31
C THR A 76 -29.92 17.95 2.14
N LYS A 77 -30.14 19.28 2.15
CA LYS A 77 -29.03 20.26 2.15
C LYS A 77 -28.17 20.16 3.41
N PHE A 78 -28.77 19.88 4.56
CA PHE A 78 -28.04 19.66 5.80
C PHE A 78 -27.19 18.40 5.72
N THR A 79 -27.79 17.26 5.36
CA THR A 79 -27.09 15.98 5.14
C THR A 79 -25.96 16.11 4.13
N TYR A 80 -26.17 16.82 3.01
CA TYR A 80 -25.12 17.12 2.05
C TYR A 80 -23.93 17.84 2.68
N LYS A 81 -24.19 18.91 3.46
CA LYS A 81 -23.13 19.72 4.08
C LYS A 81 -22.33 18.91 5.10
N GLU A 82 -23.01 18.13 5.94
CA GLU A 82 -22.37 17.25 6.91
C GLU A 82 -21.53 16.19 6.21
N ALA A 83 -22.12 15.42 5.28
CA ALA A 83 -21.42 14.36 4.57
C ALA A 83 -20.22 14.89 3.77
N HIS A 84 -20.35 16.05 3.14
CA HIS A 84 -19.25 16.68 2.41
C HIS A 84 -18.12 17.14 3.34
N THR A 85 -18.47 17.72 4.49
CA THR A 85 -17.48 18.17 5.50
C THR A 85 -16.74 16.96 6.07
N GLU A 86 -17.47 15.91 6.42
CA GLU A 86 -16.89 14.66 6.92
C GLU A 86 -16.04 13.97 5.86
N MET A 87 -16.45 13.99 4.58
CA MET A 87 -15.67 13.41 3.48
C MET A 87 -14.32 14.11 3.33
N ARG A 88 -14.30 15.44 3.51
CA ARG A 88 -13.05 16.22 3.51
C ARG A 88 -12.17 15.86 4.70
N ALA A 89 -12.75 15.74 5.90
CA ALA A 89 -12.02 15.32 7.09
C ALA A 89 -11.44 13.90 6.96
N ALA A 90 -12.20 12.95 6.42
CA ALA A 90 -11.74 11.59 6.16
C ALA A 90 -10.60 11.56 5.12
N THR A 91 -10.64 12.47 4.13
CA THR A 91 -9.56 12.63 3.15
C THR A 91 -8.27 13.10 3.82
N GLN A 92 -8.35 14.14 4.66
CA GLN A 92 -7.20 14.65 5.42
C GLN A 92 -6.63 13.60 6.38
N ALA A 93 -7.50 12.88 7.11
CA ALA A 93 -7.07 11.81 8.01
C ALA A 93 -6.35 10.67 7.27
N MET A 94 -6.80 10.34 6.05
CA MET A 94 -6.13 9.35 5.20
C MET A 94 -4.75 9.84 4.74
N GLU A 95 -4.63 11.12 4.35
CA GLU A 95 -3.34 11.72 3.96
C GLU A 95 -2.36 11.72 5.13
N SER A 96 -2.78 12.15 6.32
CA SER A 96 -1.93 12.09 7.52
C SER A 96 -1.50 10.66 7.85
N ALA A 97 -2.41 9.68 7.75
CA ALA A 97 -2.08 8.28 7.99
C ALA A 97 -1.08 7.73 6.95
N ASN A 98 -1.14 8.18 5.70
CA ASN A 98 -0.15 7.82 4.68
C ASN A 98 1.22 8.38 5.04
N SER A 99 1.31 9.67 5.40
CA SER A 99 2.56 10.30 5.82
C SER A 99 3.18 9.59 7.03
N THR A 100 2.39 9.30 8.06
CA THR A 100 2.87 8.55 9.23
C THR A 100 3.35 7.15 8.84
N ALA A 101 2.66 6.45 7.93
CA ALA A 101 3.11 5.15 7.47
C ALA A 101 4.45 5.23 6.72
N ASP A 102 4.64 6.25 5.89
CA ASP A 102 5.88 6.47 5.13
C ASP A 102 7.05 6.80 6.06
N GLU A 103 6.86 7.75 6.98
CA GLU A 103 7.83 8.11 8.02
C GLU A 103 8.24 6.89 8.86
N THR A 104 7.26 6.11 9.31
CA THR A 104 7.52 4.91 10.13
C THR A 104 8.29 3.84 9.34
N ARG A 105 8.08 3.71 8.02
CA ARG A 105 8.87 2.79 7.19
C ARG A 105 10.32 3.24 7.08
N VAL A 106 10.56 4.54 6.86
CA VAL A 106 11.91 5.11 6.84
C VAL A 106 12.61 4.92 8.18
N GLU A 107 11.92 5.18 9.29
CA GLU A 107 12.45 4.97 10.64
C GLU A 107 12.81 3.51 10.90
N LEU A 108 11.96 2.56 10.47
CA LEU A 108 12.24 1.12 10.61
C LEU A 108 13.47 0.69 9.80
N LEU A 109 13.64 1.22 8.58
CA LEU A 109 14.82 0.94 7.77
C LEU A 109 16.08 1.50 8.41
N ALA A 110 16.05 2.74 8.89
CA ALA A 110 17.19 3.34 9.59
C ALA A 110 17.56 2.59 10.88
N GLN A 111 16.55 2.13 11.65
CA GLN A 111 16.78 1.28 12.83
C GLN A 111 17.39 -0.06 12.45
N PHE A 112 16.94 -0.65 11.34
CA PHE A 112 17.51 -1.89 10.83
C PHE A 112 18.96 -1.71 10.36
N GLU A 113 19.25 -0.69 9.57
CA GLU A 113 20.60 -0.37 9.09
C GLU A 113 21.56 -0.12 10.27
N SER A 114 21.11 0.64 11.27
CA SER A 114 21.90 0.86 12.50
C SER A 114 22.11 -0.42 13.30
N TRP A 115 21.10 -1.27 13.41
CA TRP A 115 21.26 -2.55 14.11
C TRP A 115 22.19 -3.50 13.34
N TYR A 116 22.08 -3.52 12.01
CA TYR A 116 22.90 -4.33 11.12
C TYR A 116 24.36 -3.90 11.19
N SER A 117 24.64 -2.59 11.08
CA SER A 117 26.00 -2.09 11.24
C SER A 117 26.55 -2.41 12.63
N LEU A 118 25.80 -2.23 13.72
CA LEU A 118 26.29 -2.60 15.05
C LEU A 118 26.55 -4.11 15.22
N SER A 119 25.79 -4.96 14.54
CA SER A 119 25.90 -6.42 14.68
C SER A 119 26.94 -7.03 13.75
N PHE A 120 27.25 -6.38 12.63
CA PHE A 120 28.06 -6.93 11.54
C PHE A 120 29.15 -5.98 11.01
N SER A 121 29.36 -4.81 11.63
CA SER A 121 30.52 -3.95 11.39
C SER A 121 31.81 -4.63 11.85
N GLU A 122 32.93 -4.28 11.23
CA GLU A 122 34.29 -4.85 11.30
C GLU A 122 34.88 -5.19 12.70
N GLU A 123 34.21 -4.87 13.80
CA GLU A 123 34.55 -5.42 15.12
C GLU A 123 34.21 -6.93 15.23
N ALA A 124 33.20 -7.41 14.49
CA ALA A 124 32.93 -8.85 14.37
C ALA A 124 33.97 -9.57 13.49
N GLU A 125 34.56 -8.88 12.51
CA GLU A 125 35.69 -9.41 11.73
C GLU A 125 36.99 -9.38 12.53
N ASN A 126 37.19 -8.39 13.41
CA ASN A 126 38.33 -8.38 14.32
C ASN A 126 38.25 -9.45 15.41
N ASP A 127 37.05 -9.85 15.89
CA ASP A 127 36.92 -10.95 16.85
C ASP A 127 36.95 -12.34 16.16
N ALA A 128 36.52 -12.44 14.89
CA ALA A 128 36.75 -13.62 14.06
C ALA A 128 38.23 -13.78 13.65
N MET A 129 38.98 -12.68 13.49
CA MET A 129 40.43 -12.71 13.30
C MET A 129 41.21 -12.96 14.60
N ASN A 130 40.70 -12.55 15.77
CA ASN A 130 41.39 -12.78 17.05
C ASN A 130 41.19 -14.21 17.59
N THR A 131 40.14 -14.91 17.18
CA THR A 131 39.93 -16.34 17.51
C THR A 131 40.61 -17.29 16.51
N SER A 132 41.09 -16.78 15.38
CA SER A 132 41.78 -17.56 14.34
C SER A 132 43.31 -17.59 14.47
N SER A 133 43.87 -17.11 15.59
CA SER A 133 45.30 -17.30 15.93
C SER A 133 45.60 -18.71 16.46
N MET A 134 45.02 -19.73 15.82
CA MET A 134 45.44 -21.13 15.90
C MET A 134 45.30 -21.73 14.50
N SER A 135 46.36 -21.52 13.71
CA SER A 135 46.81 -22.32 12.58
C SER A 135 45.88 -22.44 11.35
N VAL A 136 46.29 -21.83 10.24
CA VAL A 136 46.90 -22.49 9.06
C VAL A 136 46.63 -21.63 7.82
N GLY A 137 47.71 -21.21 7.14
CA GLY A 137 47.70 -21.07 5.69
C GLY A 137 47.27 -19.73 5.11
N GLU A 138 48.21 -18.78 5.13
CA GLU A 138 48.37 -17.75 4.10
C GLU A 138 48.05 -18.27 2.68
N LEU A 139 47.05 -17.69 2.01
CA LEU A 139 46.96 -17.66 0.54
C LEU A 139 46.01 -16.57 0.06
N GLY A 140 46.61 -15.46 -0.37
CA GLY A 140 46.31 -14.85 -1.67
C GLY A 140 45.10 -13.93 -1.76
N GLN A 141 45.33 -12.64 -1.52
CA GLN A 141 44.66 -11.60 -2.29
C GLN A 141 44.82 -11.93 -3.79
N THR A 142 43.71 -12.29 -4.46
CA THR A 142 43.61 -12.21 -5.91
C THR A 142 42.42 -11.32 -6.26
N LYS A 143 42.74 -10.03 -6.40
CA LYS A 143 42.30 -9.14 -7.47
C LYS A 143 41.04 -9.57 -8.23
N GLY A 144 39.94 -8.89 -7.92
CA GLY A 144 38.65 -8.79 -8.62
C GLY A 144 38.46 -9.58 -9.92
N ASP A 145 37.81 -10.72 -9.78
CA ASP A 145 36.78 -11.18 -10.73
C ASP A 145 35.46 -11.13 -9.96
N ASP A 146 34.47 -10.40 -10.47
CA ASP A 146 33.07 -10.48 -10.00
C ASP A 146 32.57 -11.89 -10.37
N MET A 147 32.86 -12.88 -9.52
CA MET A 147 32.30 -14.22 -9.64
C MET A 147 30.79 -14.11 -9.47
N ASP A 148 30.03 -14.63 -10.44
CA ASP A 148 28.56 -14.68 -10.41
C ASP A 148 28.09 -15.34 -9.10
N ASP A 149 26.90 -15.00 -8.60
CA ASP A 149 26.38 -15.51 -7.32
C ASP A 149 26.38 -17.05 -7.28
N ASP A 150 26.16 -17.68 -8.46
CA ASP A 150 26.22 -19.12 -8.66
C ASP A 150 27.66 -19.69 -8.54
N GLU A 151 28.67 -18.93 -8.98
CA GLU A 151 30.08 -19.33 -8.92
C GLU A 151 30.64 -19.21 -7.50
N GLN A 152 30.26 -18.17 -6.76
CA GLN A 152 30.62 -18.01 -5.34
C GLN A 152 30.02 -19.14 -4.49
N PHE A 153 28.77 -19.51 -4.75
CA PHE A 153 28.13 -20.62 -4.05
C PHE A 153 28.81 -21.96 -4.33
N ASP A 154 29.20 -22.19 -5.59
CA ASP A 154 29.91 -23.41 -5.98
C ASP A 154 31.28 -23.54 -5.31
N GLN A 155 31.98 -22.41 -5.11
CA GLN A 155 33.26 -22.35 -4.41
C GLN A 155 33.10 -22.64 -2.91
N LEU A 156 32.15 -21.98 -2.24
CA LEU A 156 31.87 -22.23 -0.82
C LEU A 156 31.45 -23.69 -0.56
N GLN A 157 30.72 -24.30 -1.49
CA GLN A 157 30.37 -25.71 -1.40
C GLN A 157 31.59 -26.62 -1.56
N LEU A 158 32.50 -26.29 -2.49
CA LEU A 158 33.74 -27.04 -2.71
C LEU A 158 34.66 -26.98 -1.47
N ASP A 159 34.82 -25.80 -0.88
CA ASP A 159 35.65 -25.59 0.30
C ASP A 159 35.08 -26.35 1.50
N ARG A 160 33.75 -26.39 1.67
CA ARG A 160 33.11 -27.20 2.71
C ARG A 160 33.38 -28.70 2.53
N VAL A 161 33.21 -29.22 1.30
CA VAL A 161 33.47 -30.65 1.03
C VAL A 161 34.95 -30.98 1.20
N MET A 162 35.86 -30.07 0.84
CA MET A 162 37.30 -30.26 1.04
C MET A 162 37.69 -30.33 2.52
N ALA A 163 37.01 -29.56 3.39
CA ALA A 163 37.26 -29.55 4.82
C ALA A 163 36.64 -30.75 5.56
N GLU A 164 35.45 -31.19 5.16
CA GLU A 164 34.72 -32.26 5.84
C GLU A 164 35.07 -33.65 5.29
N GLU A 165 35.22 -33.79 3.96
CA GLU A 165 35.42 -35.06 3.27
C GLU A 165 36.30 -34.93 2.00
N PRO A 166 37.63 -34.81 2.15
CA PRO A 166 38.54 -34.58 1.01
C PRO A 166 38.51 -35.71 -0.04
N ASP A 167 38.19 -36.94 0.37
CA ASP A 167 38.09 -38.10 -0.52
C ASP A 167 36.84 -38.05 -1.43
N SER A 168 35.83 -37.26 -1.05
CA SER A 168 34.56 -37.10 -1.78
C SER A 168 34.65 -36.06 -2.92
N LEU A 169 35.74 -35.29 -3.00
CA LEU A 169 35.94 -34.22 -4.00
C LEU A 169 35.84 -34.71 -5.45
N ALA A 170 36.43 -35.89 -5.73
CA ALA A 170 36.38 -36.48 -7.07
C ALA A 170 34.94 -36.83 -7.50
N PHE A 171 34.13 -37.31 -6.56
CA PHE A 171 32.72 -37.66 -6.80
C PHE A 171 31.86 -36.42 -7.01
N VAL A 172 32.04 -35.37 -6.21
CA VAL A 172 31.30 -34.10 -6.33
C VAL A 172 31.61 -33.42 -7.65
N ASN A 173 32.89 -33.35 -8.04
CA ASN A 173 33.32 -32.79 -9.33
C ASN A 173 32.79 -33.61 -10.52
N ALA A 174 32.81 -34.94 -10.41
CA ALA A 174 32.23 -35.82 -11.42
C ALA A 174 30.72 -35.57 -11.58
N ARG A 175 29.98 -35.49 -10.47
CA ARG A 175 28.53 -35.23 -10.46
C ARG A 175 28.17 -33.88 -11.09
N LYS A 176 28.88 -32.81 -10.72
CA LYS A 176 28.70 -31.47 -11.32
C LYS A 176 28.94 -31.51 -12.84
N SER A 177 29.96 -32.24 -13.30
CA SER A 177 30.26 -32.37 -14.73
C SER A 177 29.20 -33.15 -15.54
N VAL A 178 28.49 -34.09 -14.92
CA VAL A 178 27.42 -34.87 -15.56
C VAL A 178 26.15 -34.04 -15.67
N ILE A 179 25.80 -33.27 -14.64
CA ILE A 179 24.64 -32.37 -14.64
C ILE A 179 24.80 -31.27 -15.71
N LYS A 180 25.99 -30.65 -15.78
CA LYS A 180 26.31 -29.64 -16.80
C LYS A 180 26.26 -30.20 -18.23
N ARG A 181 26.70 -31.44 -18.45
CA ARG A 181 26.60 -32.14 -19.75
C ARG A 181 25.18 -32.59 -20.10
N GLY A 182 24.37 -32.96 -19.10
CA GLY A 182 22.96 -33.32 -19.28
C GLY A 182 22.09 -32.14 -19.75
N GLY A 183 22.33 -30.94 -19.21
CA GLY A 183 21.66 -29.71 -19.65
C GLY A 183 22.00 -29.33 -21.10
N ALA A 184 23.26 -29.46 -21.50
CA ALA A 184 23.71 -29.14 -22.86
C ALA A 184 23.16 -30.12 -23.93
N ASN A 185 22.98 -31.41 -23.60
CA ASN A 185 22.37 -32.38 -24.52
C ASN A 185 20.84 -32.22 -24.62
N ALA A 186 20.15 -31.82 -23.55
CA ALA A 186 18.72 -31.55 -23.57
C ALA A 186 18.34 -30.30 -24.40
N ALA A 187 19.24 -29.33 -24.53
CA ALA A 187 19.05 -28.14 -25.36
C ALA A 187 19.25 -28.41 -26.87
N ARG A 188 20.04 -29.43 -27.24
CA ARG A 188 20.28 -29.81 -28.66
C ARG A 188 19.17 -30.64 -29.29
N LEU A 189 18.27 -31.23 -28.51
CA LEU A 189 17.14 -32.06 -28.99
C LEU A 189 15.83 -31.26 -29.17
N ARG A 190 15.89 -29.92 -29.06
CA ARG A 190 14.72 -29.03 -29.11
C ARG A 190 14.76 -27.99 -30.25
N ASN A 191 15.57 -28.25 -31.28
CA ASN A 191 15.54 -27.57 -32.58
C ASN A 191 15.24 -28.57 -33.69
#